data_AF-A0AAE0PZH5-F1
#
_entry.id   AF-A0AAE0PZH5-F1
#
_cell.length_a   1.000
_cell.length_b   1.000
_cell.length_c   1.000
_cell.angle_alpha   90.00
_cell.angle_beta   90.00
_cell.angle_gamma   90.00
#
_symmetry.space_group_name_H-M   'P 1'
#
loop_
_entity.id
_entity.type
_entity.pdbx_description
1 polymer ?
#
loop_
_entity_poly.entity_id
_entity_poly.type
_entity_poly.pdbx_seq_one_letter_code
_entity_poly.pdbx_strand_id
1 'polypeptide(L)'
;MAVVVNPSLDRSDWDVFKAAATWEDSSVSIQNYAEYVTGYISTCVDNIMPTIQARKVPNQKPWINSQVRHMLRARSFAFTSGNETEYKPAKYSLRKAITVAKRQYREKLDSFYSNADARRMWQGLQHITDYRTSTSTTISPSDSLPDDLNISALFRDLQ
;
A
#
# COMPACT_ATOMS: atom_id res chain seq x y z
N MET A 1 -8.64 -5.06 -6.55
CA MET A 1 -7.33 -4.89 -7.21
C MET A 1 -7.64 -5.11 -8.66
N ALA A 2 -7.45 -4.11 -9.54
CA ALA A 2 -7.48 -4.41 -10.96
C ALA A 2 -6.25 -5.28 -11.19
N VAL A 3 -6.45 -6.56 -11.46
CA VAL A 3 -5.39 -7.37 -12.05
C VAL A 3 -5.20 -6.72 -13.41
N VAL A 4 -4.15 -5.90 -13.54
CA VAL A 4 -3.66 -5.53 -14.87
C VAL A 4 -3.12 -6.84 -15.42
N VAL A 5 -3.98 -7.60 -16.09
CA VAL A 5 -3.51 -8.70 -16.91
C VAL A 5 -2.59 -8.03 -17.93
N ASN A 6 -1.35 -8.50 -17.97
CA ASN A 6 -0.34 -7.84 -18.77
C ASN A 6 -0.73 -8.01 -20.25
N PRO A 7 -0.64 -6.94 -21.07
CA PRO A 7 -0.98 -6.99 -22.49
C PRO A 7 -0.29 -8.10 -23.29
N SER A 8 0.87 -8.61 -22.82
CA SER A 8 1.59 -9.69 -23.48
C SER A 8 0.94 -11.05 -23.31
N LEU A 9 0.28 -11.33 -22.16
CA LEU A 9 -0.39 -12.61 -21.89
C LEU A 9 -1.78 -12.69 -22.50
N ASP A 10 -2.49 -11.55 -22.58
CA ASP A 10 -3.82 -11.49 -23.20
C ASP A 10 -3.78 -11.70 -24.72
N ARG A 11 -2.62 -11.52 -25.35
CA ARG A 11 -2.39 -11.73 -26.79
C ARG A 11 -1.62 -13.01 -27.10
N SER A 12 -1.25 -13.79 -26.10
CA SER A 12 -0.53 -15.04 -26.31
C SER A 12 -1.42 -16.04 -27.03
N ASP A 13 -0.94 -16.57 -28.15
CA ASP A 13 -1.56 -17.72 -28.79
C ASP A 13 -1.21 -18.98 -27.98
N TRP A 14 -2.18 -19.47 -27.21
CA TRP A 14 -1.99 -20.64 -26.35
C TRP A 14 -2.02 -21.96 -27.12
N ASP A 15 -2.53 -21.97 -28.35
CA ASP A 15 -2.66 -23.18 -29.15
C ASP A 15 -1.31 -23.64 -29.71
N VAL A 16 -0.33 -22.73 -29.85
CA VAL A 16 1.05 -23.10 -30.23
C VAL A 16 1.69 -24.07 -29.24
N PHE A 17 1.44 -23.89 -27.94
CA PHE A 17 1.97 -24.78 -26.91
C PHE A 17 1.25 -26.12 -26.89
N LYS A 18 -0.05 -26.12 -27.21
CA LYS A 18 -0.84 -27.35 -27.34
C LYS A 18 -0.36 -28.17 -28.53
N ALA A 19 -0.13 -27.53 -29.67
CA ALA A 19 0.44 -28.16 -30.86
C ALA A 19 1.83 -28.75 -30.59
N ALA A 20 2.71 -28.00 -29.91
CA ALA A 20 4.04 -28.48 -29.53
C ALA A 20 4.02 -29.66 -28.52
N ALA A 21 2.99 -29.75 -27.69
CA ALA A 21 2.80 -30.83 -26.73
C ALA A 21 2.04 -32.04 -27.32
N THR A 22 1.61 -31.99 -28.58
CA THR A 22 0.88 -33.07 -29.24
C THR A 22 1.87 -34.12 -29.78
N TRP A 23 1.64 -35.37 -29.43
CA TRP A 23 2.43 -36.52 -29.87
C TRP A 23 1.95 -37.01 -31.25
N GLU A 24 2.71 -37.91 -31.86
CA GLU A 24 2.44 -38.44 -33.21
C GLU A 24 1.09 -39.17 -33.32
N ASP A 25 0.57 -39.68 -32.19
CA ASP A 25 -0.74 -40.32 -32.06
C ASP A 25 -1.90 -39.34 -31.86
N SER A 26 -1.65 -38.02 -32.03
CA SER A 26 -2.60 -36.93 -31.79
C SER A 26 -3.04 -36.76 -30.32
N SER A 27 -2.39 -37.44 -29.37
CA SER A 27 -2.60 -37.19 -27.95
C SER A 27 -1.77 -35.99 -27.46
N VAL A 28 -2.29 -35.21 -26.52
CA VAL A 28 -1.57 -34.06 -25.94
C VAL A 28 -0.95 -34.47 -24.62
N SER A 29 0.38 -34.37 -24.50
CA SER A 29 1.05 -34.55 -23.21
C SER A 29 0.77 -33.36 -22.31
N ILE A 30 -0.01 -33.60 -21.25
CA ILE A 30 -0.32 -32.60 -20.23
C ILE A 30 0.94 -32.06 -19.56
N GLN A 31 1.94 -32.93 -19.36
CA GLN A 31 3.21 -32.56 -18.72
C GLN A 31 3.99 -31.58 -19.59
N ASN A 32 4.16 -31.89 -20.88
CA ASN A 32 4.87 -31.03 -21.82
C ASN A 32 4.13 -29.69 -21.99
N TYR A 33 2.80 -29.74 -22.10
CA TYR A 33 1.99 -28.52 -22.18
C TYR A 33 2.17 -27.63 -20.95
N ALA A 34 2.13 -28.21 -19.74
CA ALA A 34 2.36 -27.49 -18.50
C ALA A 34 3.78 -26.90 -18.43
N GLU A 35 4.81 -27.65 -18.83
CA GLU A 35 6.20 -27.17 -18.87
C GLU A 35 6.39 -26.01 -19.85
N TYR A 36 5.81 -26.09 -21.06
CA TYR A 36 5.92 -25.02 -22.04
C TYR A 36 5.18 -23.75 -21.60
N VAL A 37 3.97 -23.89 -21.06
CA VAL A 37 3.18 -22.76 -20.55
C VAL A 37 3.89 -22.09 -19.37
N THR A 38 4.37 -22.87 -18.41
CA THR A 38 5.07 -22.33 -17.22
C THR A 38 6.40 -21.68 -17.59
N GLY A 39 7.18 -22.30 -18.49
CA GLY A 39 8.43 -21.73 -18.99
C GLY A 39 8.22 -20.41 -19.73
N TYR A 40 7.20 -20.33 -20.57
CA TYR A 40 6.83 -19.09 -21.26
C TYR A 40 6.39 -17.99 -20.29
N ILE A 41 5.52 -18.31 -19.32
CA ILE A 41 5.08 -17.35 -18.31
C ILE A 41 6.27 -16.83 -17.49
N SER A 42 7.18 -17.71 -17.05
CA SER A 42 8.40 -17.30 -16.33
C SER A 42 9.23 -16.33 -17.17
N THR A 43 9.47 -16.65 -18.44
CA THR A 43 10.21 -15.80 -19.36
C THR A 43 9.55 -14.43 -19.53
N CYS A 44 8.21 -14.38 -19.59
CA CYS A 44 7.45 -13.13 -19.64
C CYS A 44 7.63 -12.32 -18.36
N VAL A 45 7.52 -12.95 -17.18
CA VAL A 45 7.73 -12.33 -15.87
C VAL A 45 9.12 -11.72 -15.77
N ASP A 46 10.14 -12.43 -16.23
CA ASP A 46 11.52 -12.00 -16.08
C ASP A 46 11.93 -10.92 -17.09
N ASN A 47 11.46 -11.01 -18.34
CA ASN A 47 11.99 -10.20 -19.44
C ASN A 47 11.02 -9.14 -20.00
N ILE A 48 9.71 -9.36 -19.87
CA ILE A 48 8.70 -8.55 -20.58
C ILE A 48 7.85 -7.75 -19.58
N MET A 49 7.63 -8.28 -18.40
CA MET A 49 6.73 -7.70 -17.40
C MET A 49 7.44 -6.59 -16.64
N PRO A 50 6.90 -5.35 -16.64
CA PRO A 50 7.49 -4.29 -15.85
C PRO A 50 7.29 -4.57 -14.36
N THR A 51 8.38 -4.56 -13.59
CA THR A 51 8.30 -4.62 -12.14
C THR A 51 7.86 -3.26 -11.59
N ILE A 52 6.66 -3.20 -11.01
CA ILE A 52 6.13 -1.98 -10.41
C ILE A 52 6.51 -1.95 -8.93
N GLN A 53 7.44 -1.06 -8.56
CA GLN A 53 7.78 -0.81 -7.17
C GLN A 53 6.75 0.13 -6.52
N ALA A 54 5.92 -0.40 -5.63
CA ALA A 54 4.94 0.38 -4.87
C ALA A 54 5.53 0.82 -3.52
N ARG A 55 5.93 2.10 -3.42
CA ARG A 55 6.40 2.67 -2.15
C ARG A 55 5.24 2.81 -1.16
N LYS A 56 5.31 2.10 -0.03
CA LYS A 56 4.44 2.37 1.13
C LYS A 56 5.07 3.46 1.99
N VAL A 57 4.48 4.65 1.99
CA VAL A 57 4.91 5.72 2.90
C VAL A 57 4.50 5.38 4.35
N PRO A 58 5.37 5.62 5.35
CA PRO A 58 5.08 5.32 6.74
C PRO A 58 3.91 6.15 7.29
N ASN A 59 3.75 7.40 6.83
CA ASN A 59 2.62 8.26 7.19
C ASN A 59 1.49 8.13 6.15
N GLN A 60 0.81 7.00 6.15
CA GLN A 60 -0.44 6.90 5.40
C GLN A 60 -1.48 7.78 6.08
N LYS A 61 -2.16 8.61 5.29
CA LYS A 61 -3.27 9.46 5.76
C LYS A 61 -4.24 8.63 6.63
N PRO A 62 -4.40 8.93 7.92
CA PRO A 62 -5.18 8.09 8.86
C PRO A 62 -6.66 7.96 8.48
N TRP A 63 -7.20 8.93 7.76
CA TRP A 63 -8.56 8.91 7.23
C TRP A 63 -8.75 7.98 6.00
N ILE A 64 -7.70 7.29 5.52
CA ILE A 64 -7.81 6.25 4.46
C ILE A 64 -8.11 4.89 5.09
N ASN A 65 -9.31 4.79 5.65
CA ASN A 65 -9.83 3.56 6.26
C ASN A 65 -10.28 2.52 5.20
N SER A 66 -10.74 1.35 5.65
CA SER A 66 -11.21 0.26 4.78
C SER A 66 -12.32 0.70 3.83
N GLN A 67 -13.27 1.52 4.30
CA GLN A 67 -14.38 2.03 3.50
C GLN A 67 -13.90 2.96 2.38
N VAL A 68 -12.99 3.88 2.68
CA VAL A 68 -12.39 4.76 1.65
C VAL A 68 -11.61 3.94 0.63
N ARG A 69 -10.88 2.89 1.06
CA ARG A 69 -10.18 1.96 0.15
C ARG A 69 -11.14 1.16 -0.73
N HIS A 70 -12.27 0.72 -0.19
CA HIS A 70 -13.32 0.05 -0.95
C HIS A 70 -13.88 0.98 -2.03
N MET A 71 -14.23 2.23 -1.67
CA MET A 71 -14.73 3.23 -2.61
C MET A 71 -13.69 3.63 -3.66
N LEU A 72 -12.40 3.68 -3.31
CA LEU A 72 -11.31 3.88 -4.26
C LEU A 72 -11.28 2.76 -5.31
N ARG A 73 -11.38 1.49 -4.86
CA ARG A 73 -11.41 0.33 -5.76
C ARG A 73 -12.64 0.36 -6.67
N ALA A 74 -13.83 0.65 -6.14
CA ALA A 74 -15.06 0.75 -6.92
C ALA A 74 -14.97 1.84 -8.00
N ARG A 75 -14.45 3.02 -7.65
CA ARG A 75 -14.22 4.10 -8.63
C ARG A 75 -13.21 3.68 -9.70
N SER A 76 -12.08 3.09 -9.29
CA SER A 76 -11.05 2.62 -10.24
C SER A 76 -11.60 1.57 -11.19
N PHE A 77 -12.40 0.63 -10.69
CA PHE A 77 -13.05 -0.39 -11.49
C PHE A 77 -14.01 0.22 -12.53
N ALA A 78 -14.90 1.12 -12.09
CA ALA A 78 -15.82 1.82 -12.98
C ALA A 78 -15.06 2.60 -14.07
N PHE A 79 -13.95 3.26 -13.70
CA PHE A 79 -13.08 3.95 -14.66
C PHE A 79 -12.46 3.00 -15.69
N THR A 80 -11.88 1.89 -15.25
CA THR A 80 -11.24 0.91 -16.16
C THR A 80 -12.25 0.19 -17.05
N SER A 81 -13.49 0.00 -16.58
CA SER A 81 -14.56 -0.63 -17.35
C SER A 81 -15.16 0.26 -18.45
N GLY A 82 -14.81 1.56 -18.48
CA GLY A 82 -15.40 2.52 -19.41
C GLY A 82 -16.87 2.88 -19.13
N ASN A 83 -17.48 2.34 -18.05
CA ASN A 83 -18.87 2.61 -17.70
C ASN A 83 -19.01 3.98 -17.01
N GLU A 84 -19.29 5.01 -17.81
CA GLU A 84 -19.43 6.38 -17.30
C GLU A 84 -20.62 6.56 -16.34
N THR A 85 -21.69 5.78 -16.53
CA THR A 85 -22.90 5.86 -15.70
C THR A 85 -22.65 5.43 -14.26
N GLU A 86 -21.73 4.47 -14.05
CA GLU A 86 -21.29 4.02 -12.73
C GLU A 86 -20.12 4.85 -12.17
N TYR A 87 -19.31 5.44 -13.04
CA TYR A 87 -18.15 6.21 -12.61
C TYR A 87 -18.52 7.49 -11.85
N LYS A 88 -19.50 8.25 -12.34
CA LYS A 88 -19.97 9.48 -11.68
C LYS A 88 -20.47 9.24 -10.23
N PRO A 89 -21.38 8.29 -9.97
CA PRO A 89 -21.82 7.99 -8.60
C PRO A 89 -20.69 7.40 -7.75
N ALA A 90 -19.83 6.53 -8.28
CA ALA A 90 -18.68 6.01 -7.54
C ALA A 90 -17.71 7.13 -7.12
N LYS A 91 -17.44 8.08 -8.01
CA LYS A 91 -16.62 9.27 -7.72
C LYS A 91 -17.25 10.14 -6.64
N TYR A 92 -18.56 10.37 -6.69
CA TYR A 92 -19.27 11.14 -5.68
C TYR A 92 -19.26 10.45 -4.31
N SER A 93 -19.59 9.15 -4.26
CA SER A 93 -19.57 8.33 -3.05
C SER A 93 -18.19 8.31 -2.40
N LEU A 94 -17.12 8.21 -3.20
CA LEU A 94 -15.75 8.32 -2.70
C LEU A 94 -15.47 9.67 -2.04
N ARG A 95 -15.86 10.78 -2.68
CA ARG A 95 -15.67 12.12 -2.09
C ARG A 95 -16.41 12.24 -0.76
N LYS A 96 -17.66 11.78 -0.69
CA LYS A 96 -18.45 11.78 0.55
C LYS A 96 -17.79 10.94 1.64
N ALA A 97 -17.32 9.74 1.31
CA ALA A 97 -16.62 8.85 2.24
C ALA A 97 -15.34 9.48 2.79
N ILE A 98 -14.54 10.16 1.95
CA ILE A 98 -13.34 10.88 2.39
C ILE A 98 -13.69 12.03 3.33
N THR A 99 -14.72 12.82 3.02
CA THR A 99 -15.17 13.92 3.88
C THR A 99 -15.60 13.42 5.26
N VAL A 100 -16.39 12.34 5.30
CA VAL A 100 -16.81 11.71 6.56
C VAL A 100 -15.60 11.15 7.33
N ALA A 101 -14.69 10.44 6.67
CA ALA A 101 -13.53 9.86 7.33
C ALA A 101 -12.59 10.93 7.91
N LYS A 102 -12.39 12.05 7.20
CA LYS A 102 -11.63 13.20 7.72
C LYS A 102 -12.29 13.81 8.95
N ARG A 103 -13.62 13.96 8.92
CA ARG A 103 -14.39 14.48 10.06
C ARG A 103 -14.25 13.57 11.28
N GLN A 104 -14.44 12.26 11.11
CA GLN A 104 -14.30 11.28 12.19
C GLN A 104 -12.88 11.27 12.77
N TYR A 105 -11.86 11.39 11.91
CA TYR A 105 -10.48 11.48 12.37
C TYR A 105 -10.22 12.76 13.18
N ARG A 106 -10.76 13.91 12.74
CA ARG A 106 -10.68 15.16 13.51
C ARG A 106 -11.39 15.04 14.87
N GLU A 107 -12.62 14.53 14.89
CA GLU A 107 -13.37 14.31 16.15
C GLU A 107 -12.61 13.37 17.10
N LYS A 108 -11.95 12.33 16.56
CA LYS A 108 -11.07 11.46 17.33
C LYS A 108 -9.85 12.22 17.87
N LEU A 109 -9.21 13.07 17.08
CA LEU A 109 -8.10 13.89 17.55
C LEU A 109 -8.54 14.84 18.67
N ASP A 110 -9.64 15.58 18.47
CA ASP A 110 -10.17 16.52 19.45
C ASP A 110 -10.49 15.82 20.79
N SER A 111 -10.92 14.56 20.75
CA SER A 111 -11.19 13.77 21.96
C SER A 111 -9.96 13.52 22.85
N PHE A 112 -8.74 13.54 22.29
CA PHE A 112 -7.50 13.41 23.07
C PHE A 112 -7.15 14.69 23.85
N TYR A 113 -7.64 15.85 23.38
CA TYR A 113 -7.31 17.16 23.93
C TYR A 113 -8.47 17.83 24.66
N SER A 114 -9.62 17.15 24.77
CA SER A 114 -10.82 17.70 25.41
C SER A 114 -10.71 17.83 26.94
N ASN A 115 -9.80 17.08 27.57
CA ASN A 115 -9.55 17.10 29.01
C ASN A 115 -8.08 17.42 29.29
N ALA A 116 -7.78 18.01 30.45
CA ALA A 116 -6.41 18.34 30.88
C ALA A 116 -5.60 17.09 31.36
N ASP A 117 -5.75 15.96 30.68
CA ASP A 117 -5.04 14.71 30.97
C ASP A 117 -3.80 14.58 30.06
N ALA A 118 -2.62 14.78 30.65
CA ALA A 118 -1.34 14.72 29.95
C ALA A 118 -1.09 13.38 29.24
N ARG A 119 -1.59 12.27 29.81
CA ARG A 119 -1.44 10.95 29.19
C ARG A 119 -2.25 10.83 27.91
N ARG A 120 -3.48 11.35 27.90
CA ARG A 120 -4.33 11.38 26.70
C ARG A 120 -3.78 12.30 25.62
N MET A 121 -3.26 13.47 26.00
CA MET A 121 -2.59 14.36 25.05
C MET A 121 -1.38 13.68 24.39
N TRP A 122 -0.59 12.94 25.18
CA TRP A 122 0.54 12.17 24.66
C TRP A 122 0.10 11.06 23.69
N GLN A 123 -1.00 10.36 23.99
CA GLN A 123 -1.60 9.39 23.07
C GLN A 123 -2.04 10.05 21.76
N GLY A 124 -2.61 11.27 21.82
CA GLY A 124 -2.95 12.05 20.63
C GLY A 124 -1.72 12.35 19.76
N LEU A 125 -0.61 12.78 20.37
CA LEU A 125 0.66 13.03 19.67
C LEU A 125 1.23 11.76 19.03
N GLN A 126 1.18 10.63 19.73
CA GLN A 126 1.57 9.33 19.17
C GLN A 126 0.72 8.96 17.94
N HIS A 127 -0.58 9.28 17.99
CA HIS A 127 -1.53 8.96 16.92
C HIS A 127 -1.41 9.89 15.69
N ILE A 128 -0.79 11.07 15.82
CA ILE A 128 -0.47 11.99 14.70
C ILE A 128 0.87 11.61 14.05
N THR A 129 1.84 11.21 14.88
CA THR A 129 3.21 10.94 14.45
C THR A 129 3.42 9.48 14.01
N ASP A 130 2.42 8.61 14.21
CA ASP A 130 2.55 7.15 14.12
C ASP A 130 3.73 6.62 14.95
N TYR A 131 4.08 7.34 16.03
CA TYR A 131 5.17 6.95 16.91
C TYR A 131 4.81 5.68 17.65
N ARG A 132 5.43 4.57 17.23
CA ARG A 132 5.36 3.30 17.92
C ARG A 132 6.41 3.34 19.03
N THR A 133 5.98 3.30 20.29
CA THR A 133 6.90 2.99 21.40
C THR A 133 7.47 1.62 21.12
N SER A 134 8.73 1.55 20.70
CA SER A 134 9.46 0.30 20.53
C SER A 134 9.48 -0.41 21.88
N THR A 135 8.59 -1.36 22.09
CA THR A 135 8.76 -2.35 23.16
C THR A 135 9.91 -3.25 22.72
N SER A 136 11.07 -3.05 23.32
CA SER A 136 12.28 -3.88 23.22
C SER A 136 13.07 -3.77 21.90
N THR A 137 13.70 -2.61 21.68
CA THR A 137 15.11 -2.67 21.25
C THR A 137 15.91 -2.67 22.54
N THR A 138 16.46 -3.82 22.93
CA THR A 138 17.53 -3.87 23.94
C THR A 138 18.61 -2.94 23.44
N ILE A 139 18.66 -1.73 24.00
CA ILE A 139 19.76 -0.80 23.81
C ILE A 139 20.95 -1.52 24.45
N SER A 140 21.83 -2.09 23.61
CA SER A 140 23.17 -2.46 24.05
C SER A 140 23.78 -1.21 24.68
N PRO A 141 24.39 -1.28 25.88
CA PRO A 141 24.93 -0.12 26.59
C PRO A 141 26.19 0.48 25.93
N SER A 142 26.36 0.28 24.62
CA SER A 142 27.50 0.74 23.81
C SER A 142 27.15 1.87 22.83
N ASP A 143 25.87 2.18 22.63
CA ASP A 143 25.49 3.32 21.77
C ASP A 143 25.26 4.53 22.66
N SER A 144 26.35 5.29 22.82
CA SER A 144 26.49 6.46 23.68
C SER A 144 25.36 7.49 23.51
N LEU A 145 24.87 7.96 24.66
CA LEU A 145 24.10 9.20 24.83
C LEU A 145 24.64 10.32 23.93
N PRO A 146 23.78 11.12 23.27
CA PRO A 146 24.20 12.43 22.79
C PRO A 146 24.16 13.40 23.98
N ASP A 147 25.16 13.34 24.84
CA ASP A 147 25.36 14.28 25.97
C ASP A 147 25.83 15.68 25.51
N ASP A 148 25.95 15.91 24.20
CA ASP A 148 26.51 17.15 23.63
C ASP A 148 25.47 18.23 23.26
N LEU A 149 24.26 18.19 23.80
CA LEU A 149 23.26 19.26 23.56
C LEU A 149 23.28 20.39 24.60
N ASN A 150 24.30 20.47 25.46
CA ASN A 150 24.38 21.52 26.49
C ASN A 150 25.68 22.33 26.49
N ILE A 151 26.14 22.80 25.32
CA ILE A 151 27.32 23.69 25.22
C ILE A 151 27.00 25.05 24.57
N SER A 152 25.75 25.34 24.18
CA SER A 152 25.39 26.63 23.55
C SER A 152 24.56 27.58 24.41
N ALA A 153 24.68 27.50 25.74
CA ALA A 153 24.21 28.54 26.66
C ALA A 153 25.33 29.10 27.55
N LEU A 154 26.55 29.21 27.01
CA LEU A 154 27.55 30.15 27.52
C LEU A 154 27.13 31.58 27.16
N PHE A 155 26.16 32.15 27.88
CA PHE A 155 26.07 33.60 28.09
C PHE A 155 25.09 33.93 29.22
N ARG A 156 25.53 33.71 30.46
CA ARG A 156 25.14 34.50 31.63
C ARG A 156 26.03 34.08 32.77
N ASP A 157 27.14 34.80 32.90
CA ASP A 157 27.76 35.16 34.17
C ASP A 157 28.92 36.09 33.86
N LEU A 158 28.62 37.38 33.77
CA LEU A 158 29.51 38.41 34.32
C LEU A 158 28.64 39.42 35.05
N GLN A 159 29.01 39.54 36.31
CA GLN A 159 28.53 40.39 37.38
C GLN A 159 28.63 41.88 37.04
#